data_AF-A0A562J5X0-F1
#
_entry.id   AF-A0A562J5X0-F1
#
_cell.length_a   1.000
_cell.length_b   1.000
_cell.length_c   1.000
_cell.angle_alpha   90.00
_cell.angle_beta   90.00
_cell.angle_gamma   90.00
#
_symmetry.space_group_name_H-M   'P 1'
#
loop_
_entity.id
_entity.type
_entity.pdbx_description
1 polymer ?
#
loop_
_entity_poly.entity_id
_entity_poly.type
_entity_poly.pdbx_seq_one_letter_code
_entity_poly.pdbx_strand_id
1 'polypeptide(L)'
;MADPIVARSLDEIRFWSRIMKEHALFLSLGFTYEQKQLIAEAQQFITLFERIEERLARFTVNSELGQVQAFNNEVYQAAAAIWSYKRKVLGLTLRCEIRSNNYPLLIDHISREAAYFANRLKELNAGILAPKPEAIIEENVFFLKIMADHAKFIGHLLDPSERKLVEQAREFSHDFDQLVFQAVDLESMQPQSKTKPLLSQFLNQNKVSVASLRDFKKTARELIEACRIKSNIHPLLADHTFREAERFLEIIDLFEASLKRPKSF
;
A
#
# COMPACT_ATOMS: atom_id res chain seq x y z
N MET A 1 4.89 3.63 -30.45
CA MET A 1 5.34 3.79 -29.06
C MET A 1 4.16 3.40 -28.18
N ALA A 2 4.36 2.61 -27.12
CA ALA A 2 3.26 2.21 -26.24
C ALA A 2 2.65 3.45 -25.56
N ASP A 3 1.33 3.47 -25.36
CA ASP A 3 0.66 4.57 -24.67
C ASP A 3 1.07 4.56 -23.18
N PRO A 4 1.62 5.66 -22.63
CA PRO A 4 2.07 5.69 -21.24
C PRO A 4 0.95 5.43 -20.22
N ILE A 5 -0.28 5.89 -20.49
CA ILE A 5 -1.44 5.66 -19.61
C ILE A 5 -1.80 4.19 -19.62
N VAL A 6 -1.74 3.52 -20.78
CA VAL A 6 -1.95 2.07 -20.86
C VAL A 6 -0.89 1.35 -20.02
N ALA A 7 0.39 1.63 -20.24
CA ALA A 7 1.47 0.98 -19.49
C ALA A 7 1.32 1.17 -17.96
N ARG A 8 1.02 2.40 -17.52
CA ARG A 8 0.86 2.71 -16.09
C ARG A 8 -0.41 2.08 -15.50
N SER A 9 -1.51 2.02 -16.25
CA SER A 9 -2.74 1.38 -15.80
C SER A 9 -2.55 -0.11 -15.55
N LEU A 10 -1.89 -0.82 -16.48
CA LEU A 10 -1.63 -2.24 -16.32
C LEU A 10 -0.69 -2.53 -15.15
N ASP A 11 0.31 -1.67 -14.92
CA ASP A 11 1.22 -1.75 -13.77
C ASP A 11 0.49 -1.55 -12.42
N GLU A 12 -0.30 -0.47 -12.30
CA GLU A 12 -1.05 -0.20 -11.06
C GLU A 12 -2.10 -1.28 -10.79
N ILE A 13 -2.82 -1.76 -11.81
CA ILE A 13 -3.79 -2.85 -11.62
C ILE A 13 -3.06 -4.13 -11.21
N ARG A 14 -1.92 -4.48 -11.84
CA ARG A 14 -1.15 -5.68 -11.48
C ARG A 14 -0.76 -5.67 -10.01
N PHE A 15 -0.24 -4.54 -9.54
CA PHE A 15 0.21 -4.41 -8.17
C PHE A 15 -0.97 -4.44 -7.19
N TRP A 16 -1.92 -3.51 -7.34
CA TRP A 16 -2.96 -3.30 -6.33
C TRP A 16 -4.07 -4.36 -6.35
N SER A 17 -4.37 -5.00 -7.48
CA SER A 17 -5.34 -6.12 -7.48
C SER A 17 -4.86 -7.27 -6.60
N ARG A 18 -3.56 -7.59 -6.66
CA ARG A 18 -2.94 -8.59 -5.78
C ARG A 18 -2.98 -8.17 -4.32
N ILE A 19 -2.64 -6.92 -4.02
CA ILE A 19 -2.72 -6.36 -2.65
C ILE A 19 -4.16 -6.45 -2.11
N MET A 20 -5.17 -6.07 -2.90
CA MET A 20 -6.58 -6.14 -2.48
C MET A 20 -7.09 -7.57 -2.29
N LYS A 21 -6.67 -8.52 -3.13
CA LYS A 21 -6.94 -9.95 -2.94
C LYS A 21 -6.38 -10.46 -1.62
N GLU A 22 -5.11 -10.16 -1.36
CA GLU A 22 -4.41 -10.56 -0.13
C GLU A 22 -5.05 -9.94 1.12
N HIS A 23 -5.50 -8.68 1.05
CA HIS A 23 -6.29 -8.07 2.13
C HIS A 23 -7.56 -8.82 2.48
N ALA A 24 -8.31 -9.30 1.48
CA ALA A 24 -9.52 -10.05 1.72
C ALA A 24 -9.21 -11.39 2.43
N LEU A 25 -8.10 -12.05 2.05
CA LEU A 25 -7.59 -13.22 2.78
C LEU A 25 -7.22 -12.88 4.22
N PHE A 26 -6.43 -11.84 4.46
CA PHE A 26 -5.97 -11.49 5.81
C PHE A 26 -7.13 -11.11 6.74
N LEU A 27 -8.11 -10.36 6.25
CA LEU A 27 -9.33 -10.07 7.01
C LEU A 27 -10.08 -11.35 7.39
N SER A 28 -10.20 -12.29 6.44
CA SER A 28 -10.87 -13.58 6.66
C SER A 28 -10.20 -14.38 7.79
N LEU A 29 -8.86 -14.40 7.82
CA LEU A 29 -8.08 -15.07 8.87
C LEU A 29 -8.29 -14.45 10.26
N GLY A 30 -8.65 -13.16 10.35
CA GLY A 30 -8.92 -12.47 11.61
C GLY A 30 -10.36 -12.58 12.12
N PHE A 31 -11.29 -13.17 11.37
CA PHE A 31 -12.67 -13.39 11.83
C PHE A 31 -12.81 -14.68 12.65
N THR A 32 -13.81 -14.73 13.53
CA THR A 32 -14.21 -15.98 14.19
C THR A 32 -15.11 -16.80 13.27
N TYR A 33 -15.20 -18.11 13.53
CA TYR A 33 -16.02 -19.05 12.74
C TYR A 33 -17.52 -18.71 12.72
N GLU A 34 -18.00 -17.88 13.65
CA GLU A 34 -19.41 -17.46 13.75
C GLU A 34 -19.76 -16.38 12.72
N GLN A 35 -18.77 -15.60 12.27
CA GLN A 35 -18.95 -14.48 11.33
C GLN A 35 -19.03 -14.94 9.87
N LYS A 36 -19.87 -15.95 9.60
CA LYS A 36 -20.00 -16.64 8.30
C LYS A 36 -20.26 -15.68 7.14
N GLN A 37 -21.08 -14.65 7.35
CA GLN A 37 -21.37 -13.66 6.31
C GLN A 37 -20.14 -12.83 5.93
N LEU A 38 -19.37 -12.35 6.92
CA LEU A 38 -18.15 -11.56 6.67
C LEU A 38 -17.08 -12.39 5.97
N ILE A 39 -16.95 -13.67 6.35
CA ILE A 39 -16.04 -14.63 5.70
C ILE A 39 -16.47 -14.91 4.25
N ALA A 40 -17.77 -15.12 4.01
CA ALA A 40 -18.29 -15.33 2.66
C ALA A 40 -18.07 -14.11 1.76
N GLU A 41 -18.27 -12.90 2.27
CA GLU A 41 -17.96 -11.66 1.55
C GLU A 41 -16.47 -11.51 1.26
N ALA A 42 -15.59 -11.81 2.23
CA ALA A 42 -14.14 -11.83 1.98
C ALA A 42 -13.76 -12.80 0.85
N GLN A 43 -14.35 -13.99 0.83
CA GLN A 43 -14.13 -14.97 -0.24
C GLN A 43 -14.62 -14.47 -1.61
N GLN A 44 -15.73 -13.73 -1.64
CA GLN A 44 -16.20 -13.10 -2.88
C GLN A 44 -15.19 -12.07 -3.40
N PHE A 45 -14.58 -11.26 -2.52
CA PHE A 45 -13.53 -10.32 -2.92
C PHE A 45 -12.25 -11.00 -3.37
N ILE A 46 -11.83 -12.12 -2.74
CA ILE A 46 -10.70 -12.93 -3.23
C ILE A 46 -10.95 -13.34 -4.69
N THR A 47 -12.09 -13.99 -4.95
CA THR A 47 -12.48 -14.43 -6.30
C THR A 47 -12.60 -13.26 -7.29
N LEU A 48 -13.10 -12.11 -6.84
CA LEU A 48 -13.24 -10.92 -7.67
C LEU A 48 -11.88 -10.40 -8.16
N PHE A 49 -10.91 -10.25 -7.25
CA PHE A 49 -9.58 -9.76 -7.62
C PHE A 49 -8.75 -10.80 -8.37
N GLU A 50 -8.94 -12.11 -8.13
CA GLU A 50 -8.38 -13.17 -8.98
C GLU A 50 -8.85 -13.04 -10.43
N ARG A 51 -10.15 -12.84 -10.67
CA ARG A 51 -10.69 -12.62 -12.02
C ARG A 51 -10.15 -11.34 -12.67
N ILE A 52 -9.86 -10.31 -11.88
CA ILE A 52 -9.21 -9.08 -12.37
C ILE A 52 -7.78 -9.39 -12.82
N GLU A 53 -7.00 -10.14 -12.05
CA GLU A 53 -5.65 -10.58 -12.41
C GLU A 53 -5.65 -11.46 -13.68
N GLU A 54 -6.59 -12.40 -13.79
CA GLU A 54 -6.75 -13.27 -14.97
C GLU A 54 -7.09 -12.47 -16.24
N ARG A 55 -7.96 -11.47 -16.12
CA ARG A 55 -8.31 -10.59 -17.24
C ARG A 55 -7.15 -9.68 -17.62
N LEU A 56 -6.44 -9.14 -16.62
CA LEU A 56 -5.25 -8.31 -16.81
C LEU A 56 -4.20 -9.04 -17.66
N ALA A 57 -4.04 -10.35 -17.49
CA ALA A 57 -3.09 -11.16 -18.25
C ALA A 57 -3.35 -11.17 -19.78
N ARG A 58 -4.53 -10.74 -20.23
CA ARG A 58 -4.90 -10.62 -21.67
C ARG A 58 -4.54 -9.27 -22.27
N PHE A 59 -4.21 -8.28 -21.43
CA PHE A 59 -3.80 -6.95 -21.88
C PHE A 59 -2.28 -6.89 -22.08
N THR A 60 -1.84 -6.03 -23.00
CA THR A 60 -0.43 -5.72 -23.22
C THR A 60 -0.24 -4.21 -23.27
N VAL A 61 1.00 -3.74 -23.24
CA VAL A 61 1.31 -2.31 -23.41
C VAL A 61 0.85 -1.73 -24.76
N ASN A 62 0.46 -2.59 -25.72
CA ASN A 62 -0.08 -2.21 -27.02
C ASN A 62 -1.61 -2.33 -27.09
N SER A 63 -2.29 -2.68 -26.00
CA SER A 63 -3.75 -2.71 -25.93
C SER A 63 -4.34 -1.32 -26.21
N GLU A 64 -5.53 -1.28 -26.81
CA GLU A 64 -6.21 -0.03 -27.13
C GLU A 64 -6.56 0.75 -25.85
N LEU A 65 -6.28 2.06 -25.86
CA LEU A 65 -6.52 2.94 -24.71
C LEU A 65 -7.97 2.86 -24.20
N GLY A 66 -8.95 2.86 -25.10
CA GLY A 66 -10.37 2.77 -24.73
C GLY A 66 -10.73 1.46 -24.00
N GLN A 67 -10.12 0.33 -24.38
CA GLN A 67 -10.33 -0.95 -23.70
C GLN A 67 -9.73 -0.93 -22.29
N VAL A 68 -8.54 -0.33 -22.14
CA VAL A 68 -7.89 -0.20 -20.83
C VAL A 68 -8.65 0.78 -19.93
N GLN A 69 -9.17 1.88 -20.46
CA GLN A 69 -9.99 2.82 -19.69
C GLN A 69 -11.29 2.19 -19.19
N ALA A 70 -11.95 1.37 -20.02
CA ALA A 70 -13.11 0.59 -19.60
C ALA A 70 -12.73 -0.39 -18.48
N PHE A 71 -11.61 -1.09 -18.61
CA PHE A 71 -11.11 -1.98 -17.57
C PHE A 71 -10.75 -1.25 -16.27
N ASN A 72 -10.10 -0.08 -16.35
CA ASN A 72 -9.83 0.78 -15.20
C ASN A 72 -11.11 1.16 -14.44
N ASN A 73 -12.20 1.49 -15.15
CA ASN A 73 -13.49 1.80 -14.53
C ASN A 73 -14.08 0.59 -13.81
N GLU A 74 -13.98 -0.61 -14.37
CA GLU A 74 -14.45 -1.83 -13.71
C GLU A 74 -13.64 -2.13 -12.45
N VAL A 75 -12.31 -2.03 -12.51
CA VAL A 75 -11.43 -2.25 -11.36
C VAL A 75 -11.62 -1.17 -10.30
N TYR A 76 -11.92 0.06 -10.69
CA TYR A 76 -12.30 1.14 -9.78
C TYR A 76 -13.55 0.76 -8.95
N GLN A 77 -14.59 0.20 -9.57
CA GLN A 77 -15.78 -0.24 -8.84
C GLN A 77 -15.45 -1.36 -7.86
N ALA A 78 -14.58 -2.30 -8.23
CA ALA A 78 -14.10 -3.35 -7.32
C ALA A 78 -13.32 -2.78 -6.13
N ALA A 79 -12.43 -1.81 -6.36
CA ALA A 79 -11.68 -1.11 -5.32
C ALA A 79 -12.61 -0.33 -4.36
N ALA A 80 -13.60 0.38 -4.89
CA ALA A 80 -14.61 1.08 -4.09
C ALA A 80 -15.51 0.12 -3.28
N ALA A 81 -15.85 -1.03 -3.85
CA ALA A 81 -16.63 -2.07 -3.17
C ALA A 81 -15.85 -2.68 -1.99
N ILE A 82 -14.57 -3.07 -2.19
CA ILE A 82 -13.76 -3.61 -1.09
C ILE A 82 -13.44 -2.55 -0.03
N TRP A 83 -13.29 -1.28 -0.43
CA TRP A 83 -13.20 -0.16 0.52
C TRP A 83 -14.44 -0.10 1.41
N SER A 84 -15.63 -0.17 0.83
CA SER A 84 -16.90 -0.13 1.57
C SER A 84 -17.03 -1.31 2.53
N TYR A 85 -16.61 -2.51 2.10
CA TYR A 85 -16.52 -3.69 2.94
C TYR A 85 -15.57 -3.48 4.13
N LYS A 86 -14.35 -2.99 3.89
CA LYS A 86 -13.36 -2.67 4.94
C LYS A 86 -13.92 -1.66 5.94
N ARG A 87 -14.60 -0.60 5.47
CA ARG A 87 -15.27 0.39 6.33
C ARG A 87 -16.42 -0.19 7.15
N LYS A 88 -17.20 -1.10 6.59
CA LYS A 88 -18.22 -1.86 7.33
C LYS A 88 -17.59 -2.66 8.47
N VAL A 89 -16.55 -3.45 8.17
CA VAL A 89 -15.84 -4.27 9.16
C VAL A 89 -15.25 -3.39 10.27
N LEU A 90 -14.64 -2.24 9.93
CA LEU A 90 -14.14 -1.30 10.93
C LEU A 90 -15.27 -0.77 11.82
N GLY A 91 -16.41 -0.39 11.23
CA GLY A 91 -17.56 0.10 11.97
C GLY A 91 -18.09 -0.92 12.99
N LEU A 92 -18.24 -2.18 12.57
CA LEU A 92 -18.63 -3.28 13.46
C LEU A 92 -17.61 -3.47 14.60
N THR A 93 -16.32 -3.39 14.27
CA THR A 93 -15.23 -3.57 15.25
C THR A 93 -15.22 -2.44 16.29
N LEU A 94 -15.31 -1.19 15.86
CA LEU A 94 -15.29 -0.02 16.75
C LEU A 94 -16.54 0.09 17.64
N ARG A 95 -17.67 -0.48 17.22
CA ARG A 95 -18.90 -0.58 18.04
C ARG A 95 -18.97 -1.86 18.87
N CYS A 96 -17.91 -2.67 18.87
CA CYS A 96 -17.84 -3.94 19.59
C CYS A 96 -18.96 -4.94 19.19
N GLU A 97 -19.49 -4.83 17.97
CA GLU A 97 -20.56 -5.69 17.44
C GLU A 97 -20.04 -7.05 16.94
N ILE A 98 -18.73 -7.17 16.74
CA ILE A 98 -18.04 -8.41 16.38
C ILE A 98 -16.79 -8.61 17.23
N ARG A 99 -16.44 -9.88 17.47
CA ARG A 99 -15.11 -10.26 17.96
C ARG A 99 -14.20 -10.52 16.76
N SER A 100 -12.96 -10.05 16.80
CA SER A 100 -12.02 -10.26 15.70
C SER A 100 -10.59 -10.09 16.19
N ASN A 101 -9.66 -10.82 15.56
CA ASN A 101 -8.22 -10.61 15.70
C ASN A 101 -7.68 -9.55 14.73
N ASN A 102 -8.53 -8.97 13.88
CA ASN A 102 -8.14 -7.86 13.02
C ASN A 102 -7.97 -6.58 13.85
N TYR A 103 -6.77 -6.02 13.88
CA TYR A 103 -6.55 -4.72 14.52
C TYR A 103 -7.39 -3.64 13.83
N PRO A 104 -8.10 -2.75 14.57
CA PRO A 104 -8.82 -1.63 13.95
C PRO A 104 -7.93 -0.75 13.07
N LEU A 105 -6.67 -0.53 13.49
CA LEU A 105 -5.68 0.20 12.70
C LEU A 105 -5.34 -0.51 11.38
N LEU A 106 -5.25 -1.85 11.39
CA LEU A 106 -5.04 -2.64 10.17
C LEU A 106 -6.24 -2.51 9.22
N ILE A 107 -7.47 -2.61 9.73
CA ILE A 107 -8.67 -2.47 8.90
C ILE A 107 -8.76 -1.06 8.27
N ASP A 108 -8.42 -0.02 9.03
CA ASP A 108 -8.34 1.35 8.52
C ASP A 108 -7.23 1.49 7.47
N HIS A 109 -6.03 0.98 7.77
CA HIS A 109 -4.86 0.99 6.89
C HIS A 109 -5.16 0.40 5.51
N ILE A 110 -5.67 -0.82 5.46
CA ILE A 110 -5.99 -1.47 4.19
C ILE A 110 -7.15 -0.75 3.47
N SER A 111 -7.99 0.01 4.17
CA SER A 111 -9.02 0.86 3.55
C SER A 111 -8.40 2.09 2.90
N ARG A 112 -7.37 2.71 3.49
CA ARG A 112 -6.64 3.82 2.86
C ARG A 112 -5.99 3.41 1.55
N GLU A 113 -5.40 2.22 1.49
CA GLU A 113 -4.82 1.67 0.25
C GLU A 113 -5.87 1.38 -0.82
N ALA A 114 -7.04 0.87 -0.44
CA ALA A 114 -8.14 0.69 -1.39
C ALA A 114 -8.62 2.04 -1.98
N ALA A 115 -8.69 3.09 -1.16
CA ALA A 115 -9.01 4.43 -1.60
C ALA A 115 -7.92 5.02 -2.52
N TYR A 116 -6.65 4.83 -2.16
CA TYR A 116 -5.51 5.23 -2.99
C TYR A 116 -5.57 4.57 -4.38
N PHE A 117 -5.79 3.26 -4.43
CA PHE A 117 -5.92 2.53 -5.69
C PHE A 117 -7.10 3.03 -6.55
N ALA A 118 -8.27 3.22 -5.93
CA ALA A 118 -9.45 3.75 -6.63
C ALA A 118 -9.18 5.16 -7.21
N ASN A 119 -8.55 6.05 -6.45
CA ASN A 119 -8.23 7.40 -6.91
C ASN A 119 -7.21 7.37 -8.05
N ARG A 120 -6.18 6.52 -7.97
CA ARG A 120 -5.20 6.36 -9.05
C ARG A 120 -5.85 5.94 -10.37
N LEU A 121 -6.83 5.03 -10.34
CA LEU A 121 -7.55 4.61 -11.55
C LEU A 121 -8.36 5.75 -12.18
N LYS A 122 -8.96 6.62 -11.36
CA LYS A 122 -9.64 7.84 -11.83
C LYS A 122 -8.67 8.80 -12.51
N GLU A 123 -7.52 9.05 -11.89
CA GLU A 123 -6.47 9.91 -12.45
C GLU A 123 -6.00 9.41 -13.81
N LEU A 124 -5.70 8.12 -13.93
CA LEU A 124 -5.26 7.51 -15.17
C LEU A 124 -6.33 7.60 -16.26
N ASN A 125 -7.61 7.38 -15.93
CA ASN A 125 -8.70 7.56 -16.88
C ASN A 125 -8.90 9.02 -17.30
N ALA A 126 -8.51 9.98 -16.46
CA ALA A 126 -8.45 11.40 -16.79
C ALA A 126 -7.17 11.81 -17.55
N GLY A 127 -6.28 10.87 -17.88
CA GLY A 127 -5.03 11.13 -18.60
C GLY A 127 -3.88 11.65 -17.72
N ILE A 128 -3.98 11.52 -16.40
CA ILE A 128 -2.95 11.97 -15.46
C ILE A 128 -1.98 10.80 -15.19
N LEU A 129 -0.83 10.82 -15.85
CA LEU A 129 0.13 9.70 -15.87
C LEU A 129 0.92 9.52 -14.57
N ALA A 130 1.45 10.61 -14.05
CA ALA A 130 2.24 10.64 -12.84
C ALA A 130 1.66 11.69 -11.91
N PRO A 131 1.73 11.48 -10.59
CA PRO A 131 1.53 12.56 -9.65
C PRO A 131 2.44 13.72 -10.07
N LYS A 132 1.87 14.92 -10.20
CA LYS A 132 2.65 16.10 -10.57
C LYS A 132 3.74 16.34 -9.49
N PRO A 133 4.79 17.15 -9.73
CA PRO A 133 5.77 17.46 -8.68
C PRO A 133 5.13 17.92 -7.36
N GLU A 134 3.93 18.50 -7.44
CA GLU A 134 3.09 18.86 -6.29
C GLU A 134 2.70 17.68 -5.39
N ALA A 135 2.61 16.47 -5.94
CA ALA A 135 2.22 15.25 -5.26
C ALA A 135 3.40 14.44 -4.70
N ILE A 136 4.65 14.90 -4.87
CA ILE A 136 5.81 14.31 -4.15
C ILE A 136 5.52 14.25 -2.66
N ILE A 137 4.99 15.34 -2.10
CA ILE A 137 4.67 15.42 -0.68
C ILE A 137 3.50 14.49 -0.34
N GLU A 138 2.39 14.57 -1.07
CA GLU A 138 1.17 13.78 -0.84
C GLU A 138 1.45 12.26 -0.85
N GLU A 139 2.23 11.79 -1.83
CA GLU A 139 2.61 10.38 -1.97
C GLU A 139 3.52 9.92 -0.82
N ASN A 140 4.47 10.76 -0.41
CA ASN A 140 5.31 10.43 0.73
C ASN A 140 4.51 10.46 2.04
N VAL A 141 3.60 11.41 2.25
CA VAL A 141 2.71 11.43 3.43
C VAL A 141 1.93 10.12 3.51
N PHE A 142 1.33 9.68 2.40
CA PHE A 142 0.62 8.41 2.33
C PHE A 142 1.53 7.21 2.66
N PHE A 143 2.62 7.02 1.91
CA PHE A 143 3.44 5.82 2.07
C PHE A 143 4.28 5.80 3.35
N LEU A 144 4.74 6.94 3.87
CA LEU A 144 5.39 6.98 5.17
C LEU A 144 4.44 6.53 6.27
N LYS A 145 3.15 6.90 6.18
CA LYS A 145 2.15 6.42 7.12
C LYS A 145 1.93 4.90 7.01
N ILE A 146 1.87 4.38 5.78
CA ILE A 146 1.81 2.93 5.52
C ILE A 146 3.03 2.21 6.12
N MET A 147 4.25 2.73 5.93
CA MET A 147 5.46 2.16 6.52
C MET A 147 5.49 2.21 8.05
N ALA A 148 5.03 3.31 8.65
CA ALA A 148 4.89 3.45 10.10
C ALA A 148 3.93 2.40 10.68
N ASP A 149 2.79 2.18 10.02
CA ASP A 149 1.81 1.17 10.43
C ASP A 149 2.38 -0.25 10.29
N HIS A 150 3.09 -0.54 9.20
CA HIS A 150 3.74 -1.84 8.99
C HIS A 150 4.73 -2.20 10.09
N ALA A 151 5.58 -1.27 10.50
CA ALA A 151 6.54 -1.51 11.57
C ALA A 151 5.82 -1.85 12.89
N LYS A 152 4.69 -1.19 13.19
CA LYS A 152 3.82 -1.53 14.33
C LYS A 152 3.22 -2.92 14.19
N PHE A 153 2.66 -3.27 13.04
CA PHE A 153 2.07 -4.59 12.82
C PHE A 153 3.09 -5.71 12.99
N ILE A 154 4.31 -5.54 12.45
CA ILE A 154 5.40 -6.51 12.63
C ILE A 154 5.72 -6.66 14.11
N GLY A 155 5.93 -5.55 14.84
CA GLY A 155 6.24 -5.59 16.28
C GLY A 155 5.15 -6.26 17.12
N HIS A 156 3.87 -6.04 16.79
CA HIS A 156 2.73 -6.61 17.51
C HIS A 156 2.45 -8.07 17.17
N LEU A 157 2.80 -8.54 15.97
CA LEU A 157 2.57 -9.92 15.52
C LEU A 157 3.76 -10.85 15.74
N LEU A 158 4.95 -10.32 16.00
CA LEU A 158 6.08 -11.09 16.52
C LEU A 158 5.74 -11.65 17.91
N ASP A 159 6.22 -12.87 18.18
CA ASP A 159 6.07 -13.42 19.53
C ASP A 159 6.86 -12.54 20.53
N PRO A 160 6.31 -12.19 21.71
CA PRO A 160 7.00 -11.34 22.68
C PRO A 160 8.38 -11.88 23.16
N SER A 161 8.68 -13.16 22.96
CA SER A 161 10.01 -13.72 23.24
C SER A 161 11.06 -13.38 22.16
N GLU A 162 10.67 -12.89 20.98
CA GLU A 162 11.57 -12.36 19.94
C GLU A 162 12.02 -10.92 20.25
N ARG A 163 12.46 -10.69 21.49
CA ARG A 163 12.71 -9.36 22.07
C ARG A 163 13.53 -8.43 21.17
N LYS A 164 14.57 -8.96 20.52
CA LYS A 164 15.44 -8.18 19.63
C LYS A 164 14.71 -7.72 18.36
N LEU A 165 13.92 -8.60 17.74
CA LEU A 165 13.17 -8.26 16.53
C LEU A 165 11.99 -7.33 16.85
N VAL A 166 11.37 -7.52 18.01
CA VAL A 166 10.31 -6.62 18.51
C VAL A 166 10.86 -5.20 18.72
N GLU A 167 12.02 -5.06 19.37
CA GLU A 167 12.62 -3.74 19.56
C GLU A 167 13.03 -3.10 18.22
N GLN A 168 13.61 -3.86 17.29
CA GLN A 168 13.92 -3.36 15.94
C GLN A 168 12.67 -2.86 15.19
N ALA A 169 11.56 -3.61 15.25
CA ALA A 169 10.31 -3.16 14.65
C ALA A 169 9.77 -1.87 15.32
N ARG A 170 9.98 -1.72 16.63
CA ARG A 170 9.61 -0.53 17.39
C ARG A 170 10.48 0.68 17.03
N GLU A 171 11.78 0.50 16.84
CA GLU A 171 12.70 1.53 16.36
C GLU A 171 12.26 2.03 14.97
N PHE A 172 12.00 1.13 14.03
CA PHE A 172 11.44 1.52 12.73
C PHE A 172 10.10 2.25 12.86
N SER A 173 9.20 1.79 13.73
CA SER A 173 7.93 2.49 13.96
C SER A 173 8.17 3.93 14.43
N HIS A 174 9.11 4.13 15.36
CA HIS A 174 9.45 5.46 15.86
C HIS A 174 10.02 6.35 14.76
N ASP A 175 10.99 5.84 13.99
CA ASP A 175 11.62 6.57 12.90
C ASP A 175 10.60 7.01 11.85
N PHE A 176 9.69 6.11 11.44
CA PHE A 176 8.67 6.45 10.46
C PHE A 176 7.59 7.39 11.03
N ASP A 177 7.27 7.34 12.32
CA ASP A 177 6.39 8.36 12.92
C ASP A 177 7.03 9.75 12.84
N GLN A 178 8.35 9.88 13.03
CA GLN A 178 9.06 11.16 12.85
C GLN A 178 9.02 11.63 11.39
N LEU A 179 9.26 10.73 10.42
CA LEU A 179 9.22 11.07 9.00
C LEU A 179 7.80 11.48 8.55
N VAL A 180 6.75 10.82 9.07
CA VAL A 180 5.36 11.20 8.83
C VAL A 180 5.10 12.64 9.30
N PHE A 181 5.53 13.00 10.51
CA PHE A 181 5.32 14.37 11.00
C PHE A 181 6.09 15.41 10.19
N GLN A 182 7.33 15.11 9.80
CA GLN A 182 8.10 15.97 8.90
C GLN A 182 7.38 16.16 7.55
N ALA A 183 6.80 15.09 7.00
CA ALA A 183 6.06 15.16 5.74
C ALA A 183 4.78 16.00 5.86
N VAL A 184 4.04 15.87 6.97
CA VAL A 184 2.82 16.67 7.26
C VAL A 184 3.15 18.14 7.46
N ASP A 185 4.25 18.47 8.14
CA ASP A 185 4.72 19.85 8.28
C ASP A 185 5.10 20.43 6.91
N LEU A 186 5.84 19.66 6.10
CA LEU A 186 6.21 20.05 4.74
C LEU A 186 4.98 20.26 3.84
N GLU A 187 3.94 19.44 4.01
CA GLU A 187 2.64 19.58 3.35
C GLU A 187 1.92 20.86 3.76
N SER A 188 1.89 21.16 5.06
CA SER A 188 1.25 22.37 5.61
C SER A 188 1.94 23.67 5.18
N MET A 189 3.22 23.63 4.87
CA MET A 189 4.02 24.76 4.37
C MET A 189 3.90 25.00 2.85
N GLN A 190 3.04 24.26 2.15
CA GLN A 190 2.82 24.45 0.72
C GLN A 190 2.07 25.77 0.41
N PRO A 191 2.32 26.40 -0.76
CA PRO A 191 3.25 25.98 -1.81
C PRO A 191 4.73 26.36 -1.55
N GLN A 192 5.05 27.13 -0.51
CA GLN A 192 6.39 27.68 -0.26
C GLN A 192 7.45 26.59 0.01
N SER A 193 7.05 25.45 0.59
CA SER A 193 7.92 24.29 0.81
C SER A 193 8.29 23.52 -0.47
N LYS A 194 7.62 23.76 -1.61
CA LYS A 194 7.85 23.06 -2.89
C LYS A 194 9.09 23.57 -3.64
N THR A 195 10.18 23.82 -2.92
CA THR A 195 11.47 24.14 -3.53
C THR A 195 12.22 22.86 -3.88
N LYS A 196 12.93 22.87 -5.01
CA LYS A 196 13.72 21.71 -5.45
C LYS A 196 14.72 21.22 -4.38
N PRO A 197 15.46 22.08 -3.65
CA PRO A 197 16.34 21.62 -2.57
C PRO A 197 15.61 20.93 -1.41
N LEU A 198 14.48 21.48 -0.95
CA LEU A 198 13.71 20.87 0.14
C LEU A 198 13.15 19.50 -0.28
N LEU A 199 12.56 19.41 -1.47
CA LEU A 199 12.02 18.16 -1.99
C LEU A 199 13.12 17.11 -2.22
N SER A 200 14.29 17.52 -2.71
CA SER A 200 15.43 16.61 -2.88
C SER A 200 15.95 16.08 -1.55
N GLN A 201 16.09 16.93 -0.53
CA GLN A 201 16.53 16.49 0.79
C GLN A 201 15.50 15.58 1.45
N PHE A 202 14.22 15.92 1.34
CA PHE A 202 13.11 15.13 1.86
C PHE A 202 13.09 13.71 1.27
N LEU A 203 13.20 13.58 -0.06
CA LEU A 203 13.28 12.27 -0.71
C LEU A 203 14.53 11.48 -0.29
N ASN A 204 15.70 12.13 -0.24
CA ASN A 204 16.95 11.49 0.19
C ASN A 204 16.83 10.90 1.62
N GLN A 205 16.26 11.66 2.55
CA GLN A 205 16.04 11.21 3.93
C GLN A 205 15.09 10.02 3.99
N ASN A 206 13.95 10.11 3.31
CA ASN A 206 12.95 9.05 3.30
C ASN A 206 13.49 7.77 2.67
N LYS A 207 14.23 7.88 1.56
CA LYS A 207 14.79 6.74 0.81
C LYS A 207 15.67 5.84 1.68
N VAL A 208 16.51 6.43 2.52
CA VAL A 208 17.41 5.67 3.42
C VAL A 208 16.59 4.81 4.39
N SER A 209 15.59 5.41 5.05
CA SER A 209 14.75 4.69 6.01
C SER A 209 13.85 3.64 5.34
N VAL A 210 13.31 3.93 4.14
CA VAL A 210 12.50 2.98 3.38
C VAL A 210 13.34 1.79 2.92
N ALA A 211 14.57 2.02 2.42
CA ALA A 211 15.47 0.95 2.02
C ALA A 211 15.81 0.02 3.20
N SER A 212 16.11 0.61 4.36
CA SER A 212 16.41 -0.12 5.59
C SER A 212 15.22 -0.95 6.09
N LEU A 213 14.02 -0.36 6.15
CA LEU A 213 12.81 -1.09 6.53
C LEU A 213 12.47 -2.20 5.53
N ARG A 214 12.67 -1.95 4.24
CA ARG A 214 12.46 -2.94 3.18
C ARG A 214 13.40 -4.15 3.33
N ASP A 215 14.67 -3.93 3.67
CA ASP A 215 15.60 -5.04 3.95
C ASP A 215 15.23 -5.81 5.22
N PHE A 216 14.77 -5.11 6.25
CA PHE A 216 14.23 -5.74 7.45
C PHE A 216 13.01 -6.61 7.14
N LYS A 217 12.05 -6.10 6.35
CA LYS A 217 10.87 -6.85 5.90
C LYS A 217 11.25 -8.09 5.08
N LYS A 218 12.22 -7.96 4.17
CA LYS A 218 12.74 -9.10 3.39
C LYS A 218 13.34 -10.17 4.31
N THR A 219 14.19 -9.75 5.24
CA THR A 219 14.83 -10.65 6.21
C THR A 219 13.79 -11.34 7.08
N ALA A 220 12.80 -10.60 7.59
CA ALA A 220 11.70 -11.15 8.39
C ALA A 220 10.91 -12.19 7.59
N ARG A 221 10.57 -11.93 6.33
CA ARG A 221 9.91 -12.89 5.43
C ARG A 221 10.71 -14.19 5.33
N GLU A 222 12.00 -14.10 5.00
CA GLU A 222 12.89 -15.27 4.85
C GLU A 222 12.98 -16.09 6.15
N LEU A 223 13.02 -15.43 7.30
CA LEU A 223 13.04 -16.09 8.61
C LEU A 223 11.71 -16.77 8.95
N ILE A 224 10.57 -16.15 8.60
CA ILE A 224 9.23 -16.72 8.82
C ILE A 224 9.03 -17.96 7.94
N GLU A 225 9.36 -17.86 6.65
CA GLU A 225 9.26 -18.97 5.69
C GLU A 225 10.12 -20.17 6.09
N ALA A 226 11.30 -19.91 6.68
CA ALA A 226 12.21 -20.95 7.17
C ALA A 226 11.90 -21.44 8.59
N CYS A 227 10.81 -20.98 9.21
CA CYS A 227 10.45 -21.29 10.61
C CYS A 227 11.57 -20.96 11.63
N ARG A 228 12.37 -19.90 11.38
CA ARG A 228 13.52 -19.50 12.21
C ARG A 228 13.19 -18.44 13.26
N ILE A 229 11.97 -17.91 13.26
CA ILE A 229 11.44 -16.98 14.27
C ILE A 229 10.01 -17.36 14.64
N LYS A 230 9.57 -16.93 15.82
CA LYS A 230 8.24 -17.15 16.39
C LYS A 230 7.37 -15.93 16.14
N SER A 231 6.23 -16.11 15.50
CA SER A 231 5.27 -15.03 15.24
C SER A 231 3.90 -15.60 14.89
N ASN A 232 2.89 -14.73 14.91
CA ASN A 232 1.59 -14.96 14.27
C ASN A 232 1.53 -14.30 12.88
N ILE A 233 2.68 -13.98 12.27
CA ILE A 233 2.75 -13.36 10.95
C ILE A 233 2.64 -14.46 9.89
N HIS A 234 1.55 -14.44 9.13
CA HIS A 234 1.42 -15.31 7.97
C HIS A 234 2.55 -15.01 6.95
N PRO A 235 3.25 -16.01 6.36
CA PRO A 235 4.36 -15.76 5.43
C PRO A 235 4.00 -14.80 4.28
N LEU A 236 2.80 -14.96 3.71
CA LEU A 236 2.27 -14.06 2.67
C LEU A 236 2.08 -12.60 3.16
N LEU A 237 1.77 -12.37 4.44
CA LEU A 237 1.68 -11.01 5.00
C LEU A 237 3.06 -10.36 5.09
N ALA A 238 4.10 -11.12 5.44
CA ALA A 238 5.47 -10.62 5.42
C ALA A 238 5.90 -10.21 3.99
N ASP A 239 5.60 -11.05 2.99
CA ASP A 239 5.85 -10.73 1.58
C ASP A 239 5.02 -9.55 1.06
N HIS A 240 3.76 -9.45 1.49
CA HIS A 240 2.85 -8.37 1.13
C HIS A 240 3.41 -7.00 1.53
N THR A 241 3.73 -6.83 2.82
CA THR A 241 4.27 -5.55 3.31
C THR A 241 5.66 -5.25 2.75
N PHE A 242 6.44 -6.27 2.39
CA PHE A 242 7.71 -6.13 1.67
C PHE A 242 7.51 -5.53 0.28
N ARG A 243 6.57 -6.07 -0.51
CA ARG A 243 6.25 -5.56 -1.87
C ARG A 243 5.77 -4.11 -1.85
N GLU A 244 5.05 -3.69 -0.83
CA GLU A 244 4.63 -2.29 -0.68
C GLU A 244 5.78 -1.35 -0.34
N ALA A 245 6.78 -1.83 0.42
CA ALA A 245 8.00 -1.06 0.66
C ALA A 245 8.86 -0.93 -0.62
N GLU A 246 8.98 -2.00 -1.40
CA GLU A 246 9.62 -1.96 -2.73
C GLU A 246 8.89 -0.97 -3.66
N ARG A 247 7.55 -1.03 -3.71
CA ARG A 247 6.75 -0.11 -4.51
C ARG A 247 6.97 1.35 -4.10
N PHE A 248 7.12 1.62 -2.81
CA PHE A 248 7.40 2.97 -2.36
C PHE A 248 8.80 3.44 -2.78
N LEU A 249 9.82 2.58 -2.75
CA LEU A 249 11.16 2.91 -3.27
C LEU A 249 11.12 3.25 -4.76
N GLU A 250 10.39 2.49 -5.57
CA GLU A 250 10.21 2.81 -7.00
C GLU A 250 9.61 4.20 -7.20
N ILE A 251 8.61 4.58 -6.38
CA ILE A 251 7.96 5.89 -6.43
C ILE A 251 8.95 7.00 -6.04
N ILE A 252 9.74 6.81 -4.99
CA ILE A 252 10.80 7.75 -4.59
C ILE A 252 11.81 7.94 -5.72
N ASP A 253 12.27 6.86 -6.36
CA ASP A 253 13.23 6.90 -7.46
C ASP A 253 12.68 7.66 -8.68
N LEU A 254 11.40 7.44 -9.01
CA LEU A 254 10.71 8.18 -10.07
C LEU A 254 10.64 9.68 -9.77
N PHE A 255 10.40 10.07 -8.51
CA PHE A 255 10.39 11.47 -8.11
C PHE A 255 11.78 12.10 -8.09
N GLU A 256 12.81 11.39 -7.63
CA GLU A 256 14.19 11.87 -7.73
C GLU A 256 14.59 12.12 -9.18
N ALA A 257 14.20 11.22 -10.09
CA ALA A 257 14.46 11.36 -11.52
C ALA A 257 13.71 12.56 -12.12
N SER A 258 12.46 12.80 -11.70
CA SER A 258 11.67 13.94 -12.20
C SER A 258 12.24 15.29 -11.72
N LEU A 259 12.73 15.38 -10.48
CA LEU A 259 13.39 16.57 -9.95
C LEU A 259 14.72 16.89 -10.66
N LYS A 260 15.43 15.90 -11.20
CA LYS A 260 16.69 16.08 -11.92
C LYS A 260 16.51 16.61 -13.35
N ARG A 261 15.34 16.43 -13.97
CA ARG A 261 15.09 16.94 -15.33
C ARG A 261 15.10 18.48 -15.33
N PRO A 262 15.78 19.12 -16.30
CA PRO A 262 15.72 20.57 -16.45
C PRO A 262 14.27 20.99 -16.78
N LYS A 263 13.83 22.15 -16.29
CA LYS A 263 12.55 22.73 -16.72
C LYS A 263 12.62 22.93 -18.23
N SER A 264 11.75 22.27 -18.98
CA SER A 264 11.46 22.67 -20.37
C SER A 264 10.81 24.05 -20.30
N PHE A 265 11.52 25.07 -20.78
CA PHE A 265 10.99 26.42 -20.97
C PHE A 265 10.00 26.45 -22.14
#